data_AF-A0A5D4SFR5-F1
#
_entry.id   AF-A0A5D4SFR5-F1
#
_cell.length_a   1.000
_cell.length_b   1.000
_cell.length_c   1.000
_cell.angle_alpha   90.00
_cell.angle_beta   90.00
_cell.angle_gamma   90.00
#
_symmetry.space_group_name_H-M   'P 1'
#
loop_
_entity.id
_entity.type
_entity.pdbx_description
1 polymer ?
#
loop_
_entity_poly.entity_id
_entity_poly.type
_entity_poly.pdbx_seq_one_letter_code
_entity_poly.pdbx_strand_id
1 'polypeptide(L)'
;MGDPEQQKIWVLPKESGNRKILHFINFLDAVHMEWRDTNADQAKPKERRDLTFSLEEDRKVKNLWFASPDIKGSRPEELPFRQENGNVIFSIPSLTYWDMVVAEY
;
A
#
# COMPACT_ATOMS: atom_id res chain seq x y z
N MET A 1 6.66 12.41 -5.11
CA MET A 1 5.39 11.85 -4.57
C MET A 1 4.24 12.61 -5.20
N GLY A 2 3.13 11.93 -5.47
CA GLY A 2 1.88 12.57 -5.87
C GLY A 2 0.95 12.80 -4.68
N ASP A 3 0.08 13.79 -4.80
CA ASP A 3 -1.02 14.03 -3.88
C ASP A 3 -2.09 12.92 -4.01
N PRO A 4 -2.95 12.73 -2.99
CA PRO A 4 -4.06 11.80 -3.11
C PRO A 4 -5.05 12.30 -4.19
N GLU A 5 -5.44 11.40 -5.09
CA GLU A 5 -6.34 11.71 -6.21
C GLU A 5 -7.40 10.61 -6.34
N GLN A 6 -8.55 10.98 -6.89
CA GLN A 6 -9.60 10.02 -7.22
C GLN A 6 -9.10 8.98 -8.23
N GLN A 7 -9.72 7.80 -8.21
CA GLN A 7 -9.44 6.74 -9.18
C GLN A 7 -7.98 6.26 -9.16
N LYS A 8 -7.26 6.49 -8.05
CA LYS A 8 -5.89 6.03 -7.85
C LYS A 8 -5.74 5.28 -6.53
N ILE A 9 -4.69 4.49 -6.45
CA ILE A 9 -4.13 4.04 -5.16
C ILE A 9 -3.06 5.06 -4.79
N TRP A 10 -3.24 5.73 -3.66
CA TRP A 10 -2.23 6.65 -3.15
C TRP A 10 -1.15 5.88 -2.40
N VAL A 11 0.11 6.07 -2.79
CA VAL A 11 1.27 5.42 -2.18
C VAL A 11 2.13 6.44 -1.48
N LEU A 12 2.22 6.33 -0.15
CA LEU A 12 3.00 7.22 0.70
C LEU A 12 4.15 6.45 1.36
N PRO A 13 5.41 6.69 0.97
CA PRO A 13 6.54 6.11 1.67
C PRO A 13 6.92 6.90 2.92
N LYS A 14 7.49 6.20 3.88
CA LYS A 14 8.13 6.74 5.07
C LYS A 14 9.36 5.90 5.39
N GLU A 15 10.44 6.54 5.82
CA GLU A 15 11.62 5.84 6.32
C GLU A 15 11.69 5.95 7.85
N SER A 16 12.09 4.87 8.50
CA SER A 16 12.24 4.80 9.95
C SER A 16 13.31 3.79 10.33
N GLY A 17 14.53 4.27 10.62
CA GLY A 17 15.68 3.40 10.86
C GLY A 17 16.01 2.55 9.62
N ASN A 18 16.22 1.25 9.79
CA ASN A 18 16.50 0.30 8.69
C ASN A 18 15.22 -0.21 8.01
N ARG A 19 14.16 0.60 7.96
CA ARG A 19 12.88 0.22 7.37
C ARG A 19 12.36 1.30 6.45
N LYS A 20 11.82 0.87 5.31
CA LYS A 20 10.96 1.68 4.45
C LYS A 20 9.53 1.15 4.56
N ILE A 21 8.61 2.04 4.86
CA ILE A 21 7.20 1.76 5.08
C ILE A 21 6.45 2.40 3.92
N LEU A 22 5.64 1.62 3.21
CA LEU A 22 4.78 2.07 2.12
C LEU A 22 3.33 1.95 2.57
N HIS A 23 2.61 3.06 2.62
CA HIS A 23 1.17 3.07 2.85
C HIS A 23 0.43 3.09 1.52
N PHE A 24 -0.53 2.19 1.33
CA PHE A 24 -1.37 2.08 0.15
C PHE A 24 -2.80 2.41 0.52
N ILE A 25 -3.33 3.53 0.04
CA ILE A 25 -4.70 3.96 0.35
C ILE A 25 -5.54 3.88 -0.93
N ASN A 26 -6.67 3.17 -0.85
CA ASN A 26 -7.51 2.88 -2.00
C ASN A 26 -8.55 3.99 -2.25
N PHE A 27 -8.27 4.87 -3.23
CA PHE A 27 -9.22 5.87 -3.71
C PHE A 27 -9.83 5.51 -5.08
N LEU A 28 -9.75 4.25 -5.51
CA LEU A 28 -10.22 3.83 -6.83
C LEU A 28 -11.72 4.04 -7.05
N ASP A 29 -12.52 3.89 -5.99
CA ASP A 29 -13.97 4.09 -6.02
C ASP A 29 -14.40 5.43 -5.36
N ALA A 30 -13.46 6.29 -4.99
CA ALA A 30 -13.78 7.55 -4.29
C ALA A 30 -14.58 8.50 -5.18
N VAL A 31 -15.70 9.01 -4.67
CA VAL A 31 -16.63 9.95 -5.32
C VAL A 31 -16.16 11.40 -5.17
N HIS A 32 -15.48 11.71 -4.07
CA HIS A 32 -14.82 12.99 -3.77
C HIS A 32 -13.55 12.74 -2.93
N MET A 33 -12.65 13.74 -2.88
CA MET A 33 -11.45 13.72 -2.03
C MET A 33 -11.62 14.48 -0.70
N GLU A 34 -12.81 15.02 -0.44
CA GLU A 34 -13.11 15.64 0.85
C GLU A 34 -13.13 14.59 1.97
N TRP A 35 -12.07 14.55 2.77
CA TRP A 35 -11.89 13.54 3.83
C TRP A 35 -13.03 13.54 4.86
N ARG A 36 -13.68 14.68 5.05
CA ARG A 36 -14.77 14.85 6.04
C ARG A 36 -16.04 14.11 5.63
N ASP A 37 -16.25 13.89 4.32
CA ASP A 37 -17.46 13.29 3.78
C ASP A 37 -18.72 13.92 4.39
N THR A 38 -18.87 15.25 4.21
CA THR A 38 -19.92 16.03 4.88
C THR A 38 -21.33 15.53 4.55
N ASN A 39 -21.52 14.98 3.35
CA ASN A 39 -22.81 14.49 2.88
C ASN A 39 -23.01 12.98 3.09
N ALA A 40 -22.02 12.28 3.64
CA ALA A 40 -22.02 10.82 3.80
C ALA A 40 -22.30 10.08 2.48
N ASP A 41 -21.78 10.60 1.36
CA ASP A 41 -21.99 10.08 0.01
C ASP A 41 -20.72 9.44 -0.58
N GLN A 42 -19.67 9.30 0.21
CA GLN A 42 -18.49 8.55 -0.18
C GLN A 42 -18.83 7.07 -0.42
N ALA A 43 -18.41 6.55 -1.57
CA ALA A 43 -18.60 5.14 -1.87
C ALA A 43 -17.66 4.27 -1.04
N LYS A 44 -18.18 3.14 -0.56
CA LYS A 44 -17.35 2.08 0.01
C LYS A 44 -16.37 1.57 -1.07
N PRO A 45 -15.05 1.58 -0.82
CA PRO A 45 -14.08 0.99 -1.72
C PRO A 45 -14.37 -0.49 -1.93
N LYS A 46 -14.29 -0.93 -3.18
CA LYS A 46 -14.31 -2.34 -3.52
C LYS A 46 -12.92 -2.92 -3.24
N GLU A 47 -12.88 -4.15 -2.76
CA GLU A 47 -11.61 -4.88 -2.59
C GLU A 47 -10.90 -5.04 -3.95
N ARG A 48 -9.58 -4.87 -3.94
CA ARG A 48 -8.70 -5.18 -5.06
C ARG A 48 -7.78 -6.31 -4.65
N ARG A 49 -7.63 -7.33 -5.49
CA ARG A 49 -6.82 -8.52 -5.18
C ARG A 49 -5.62 -8.61 -6.12
N ASP A 50 -4.58 -9.28 -5.64
CA ASP A 50 -3.38 -9.63 -6.41
C ASP A 50 -2.73 -8.41 -7.12
N LEU A 51 -2.68 -7.28 -6.40
CA LEU A 51 -2.11 -6.04 -6.93
C LEU A 51 -0.59 -6.10 -6.91
N THR A 52 0.03 -5.96 -8.08
CA THR A 52 1.48 -5.99 -8.23
C THR A 52 2.05 -4.57 -8.26
N PHE A 53 3.10 -4.35 -7.48
CA PHE A 53 3.78 -3.07 -7.37
C PHE A 53 5.28 -3.24 -7.68
N SER A 54 5.89 -2.17 -8.18
CA SER A 54 7.34 -2.04 -8.33
C SER A 54 7.81 -0.86 -7.48
N LEU A 55 8.78 -1.12 -6.61
CA LEU A 55 9.45 -0.11 -5.79
C LEU A 55 10.87 0.05 -6.29
N GLU A 56 11.24 1.26 -6.70
CA GLU A 56 12.64 1.61 -6.93
C GLU A 56 13.41 1.57 -5.61
N GLU A 57 14.34 0.62 -5.49
CA GLU A 57 15.14 0.38 -4.32
C GLU A 57 16.43 -0.39 -4.67
N ASP A 58 17.56 0.30 -4.50
CA ASP A 58 18.89 -0.26 -4.71
C ASP A 58 19.42 -1.01 -3.47
N ARG A 59 18.94 -0.70 -2.26
CA ARG A 59 19.37 -1.41 -1.05
C ARG A 59 18.80 -2.82 -1.07
N LYS A 60 19.64 -3.81 -0.74
CA LYS A 60 19.21 -5.21 -0.62
C LYS A 60 18.12 -5.35 0.44
N VAL A 61 16.92 -5.72 0.03
CA VAL A 61 15.81 -6.01 0.94
C VAL A 61 16.03 -7.39 1.56
N LYS A 62 16.00 -7.47 2.89
CA LYS A 62 16.12 -8.73 3.63
C LYS A 62 14.77 -9.38 3.88
N ASN A 63 13.75 -8.54 4.13
CA ASN A 63 12.41 -8.99 4.45
C ASN A 63 11.40 -7.99 3.89
N LEU A 64 10.29 -8.50 3.38
CA LEU A 64 9.15 -7.71 2.94
C LEU A 64 7.90 -8.33 3.55
N TRP A 65 7.11 -7.53 4.23
CA TRP A 65 5.87 -7.98 4.85
C TRP A 65 4.81 -6.91 4.75
N PHE A 66 3.55 -7.32 4.77
CA PHE A 66 2.42 -6.40 4.79
C PHE A 66 1.54 -6.62 6.02
N ALA A 67 0.81 -5.58 6.40
CA ALA A 67 -0.21 -5.64 7.42
C ALA A 67 -1.35 -4.73 7.01
N SER A 68 -2.57 -5.15 7.34
CA SER A 68 -3.79 -4.42 7.02
C SER A 68 -4.72 -4.38 8.23
N PRO A 69 -5.31 -3.24 8.60
CA PRO A 69 -6.43 -3.18 9.53
C PRO A 69 -7.68 -3.88 8.99
N ASP A 70 -7.81 -4.01 7.66
CA ASP A 70 -9.03 -4.53 7.02
C ASP A 70 -9.14 -6.06 7.11
N ILE A 71 -8.02 -6.76 7.34
CA ILE A 71 -7.97 -8.22 7.37
C ILE A 71 -7.13 -8.76 8.54
N LYS A 72 -7.46 -9.98 8.99
CA LYS A 72 -6.65 -10.80 9.91
C LYS A 72 -6.19 -10.09 11.21
N GLY A 73 -6.95 -9.11 11.70
CA GLY A 73 -6.65 -8.42 12.95
C GLY A 73 -5.31 -7.70 12.97
N SER A 74 -4.87 -7.15 11.82
CA SER A 74 -3.61 -6.40 11.69
C SER A 74 -2.34 -7.23 11.91
N ARG A 75 -2.42 -8.56 11.77
CA ARG A 75 -1.24 -9.42 11.85
C ARG A 75 -0.35 -9.22 10.62
N PRO A 76 0.98 -9.03 10.79
CA PRO A 76 1.93 -9.02 9.70
C PRO A 76 1.99 -10.36 8.95
N GLU A 77 2.10 -10.29 7.63
CA GLU A 77 2.29 -11.43 6.75
C GLU A 77 3.44 -11.17 5.77
N GLU A 78 4.34 -12.14 5.64
CA GLU A 78 5.46 -12.04 4.71
C GLU A 78 4.98 -12.06 3.26
N LEU A 79 5.61 -11.22 2.44
CA LEU A 79 5.36 -11.15 1.01
C LEU A 79 6.55 -11.73 0.25
N PRO A 80 6.33 -12.65 -0.69
CA PRO A 80 7.35 -12.98 -1.67
C PRO A 80 7.65 -11.75 -2.52
N PHE A 81 8.92 -11.51 -2.80
CA PHE A 81 9.36 -10.41 -3.66
C PHE A 81 10.53 -10.84 -4.53
N ARG A 82 10.73 -10.11 -5.62
CA ARG A 82 11.87 -10.24 -6.51
C ARG A 82 12.58 -8.91 -6.58
N GLN A 83 13.88 -8.88 -6.28
CA GLN A 83 14.70 -7.68 -6.43
C GLN A 83 15.67 -7.84 -7.60
N GLU A 84 15.54 -6.98 -8.61
CA GLU A 84 16.42 -6.93 -9.77
C GLU A 84 16.49 -5.53 -10.35
N ASN A 85 17.61 -5.16 -10.97
CA ASN A 85 17.76 -3.90 -11.72
C ASN A 85 17.27 -2.66 -10.93
N GLY A 86 17.63 -2.56 -9.65
CA GLY A 86 17.24 -1.45 -8.77
C GLY A 86 15.75 -1.41 -8.41
N ASN A 87 15.00 -2.49 -8.64
CA ASN A 87 13.57 -2.58 -8.37
C ASN A 87 13.22 -3.79 -7.50
N VAL A 88 12.29 -3.60 -6.58
CA VAL A 88 11.65 -4.65 -5.77
C VAL A 88 10.22 -4.81 -6.25
N ILE A 89 9.90 -5.97 -6.81
CA ILE A 89 8.59 -6.32 -7.34
C ILE A 89 7.92 -7.29 -6.37
N PHE A 90 6.69 -6.98 -5.98
CA PHE A 90 5.89 -7.76 -5.03
C PHE A 90 4.40 -7.60 -5.32
N SER A 91 3.60 -8.49 -4.75
CA SER A 91 2.13 -8.43 -4.86
C SER A 91 1.50 -8.39 -3.48
N ILE A 92 0.52 -7.50 -3.29
CA ILE A 92 -0.33 -7.47 -2.09
C ILE A 92 -1.58 -8.32 -2.38
N PRO A 93 -1.96 -9.25 -1.49
CA PRO A 93 -3.06 -10.19 -1.77
C PRO A 93 -4.43 -9.52 -1.85
N SER A 94 -4.67 -8.48 -1.05
CA SER A 94 -5.92 -7.73 -1.04
C SER A 94 -5.71 -6.33 -0.48
N LEU A 95 -6.33 -5.33 -1.09
CA LEU A 95 -6.43 -3.95 -0.61
C LEU A 95 -7.89 -3.51 -0.61
N THR A 96 -8.45 -3.20 0.56
CA THR A 96 -9.81 -2.64 0.67
C THR A 96 -9.76 -1.14 0.91
N TYR A 97 -9.29 -0.68 2.07
CA TYR A 97 -9.14 0.73 2.40
C TYR A 97 -7.68 1.14 2.46
N TRP A 98 -6.91 0.44 3.30
CA TRP A 98 -5.53 0.81 3.59
C TRP A 98 -4.69 -0.40 3.96
N ASP A 99 -3.55 -0.55 3.28
CA ASP A 99 -2.53 -1.52 3.67
C ASP A 99 -1.18 -0.84 3.88
N MET A 100 -0.34 -1.49 4.68
CA MET A 100 1.04 -1.11 4.88
C MET A 100 1.94 -2.23 4.42
N VAL A 101 2.95 -1.92 3.60
CA VAL A 101 4.07 -2.81 3.27
C VAL A 101 5.33 -2.25 3.89
N VAL A 102 6.13 -3.11 4.52
CA VAL A 102 7.39 -2.72 5.15
C VAL A 102 8.52 -3.54 4.54
N ALA A 103 9.49 -2.83 3.98
CA ALA A 103 10.77 -3.38 3.57
C ALA A 103 11.81 -3.15 4.67
N GLU A 104 12.52 -4.20 5.05
CA GLU A 104 13.61 -4.17 6.02
C GLU A 104 14.96 -4.45 5.33
N TYR A 105 16.02 -3.75 5.76
CA TYR A 105 17.34 -3.79 5.14
C TYR A 105 18.44 -4.39 6.01
#